data_AF-A0A246TDK7-F1
#
_entry.id   AF-A0A246TDK7-F1
#
_cell.length_a   1.000
_cell.length_b   1.000
_cell.length_c   1.000
_cell.angle_alpha   90.00
_cell.angle_beta   90.00
_cell.angle_gamma   90.00
#
_symmetry.space_group_name_H-M   'P 1'
#
loop_
_entity.id
_entity.type
_entity.pdbx_description
1 polymer ?
#
loop_
_entity_poly.entity_id
_entity_poly.type
_entity_poly.pdbx_seq_one_letter_code
_entity_poly.pdbx_strand_id
1 'polypeptide(L)'
;MKLLETYILRRVGQMFLVALLPVLAIIWTTQVLQRINLVTDSGQSIGSFAKLATMILPSIIPVVLPFALVIAVTQTLTTMNNDSELTVIDAAGARRSVLIRPILLLAAVISVFSFFVDNIVEPRAKTVVRQMIAETYADLLSSVIEEKTFRKLDEGLYVQISQRMAGRMLKGLFVADERDPAYELIYYAKEGAVDDKGTTLIMHDGEVHRKTPDGNVSVINFDSYSFDLSDMTENRGQATLRASDRDLWFLLNPDPTDKDYTIRPLSYRAELHRRLTDWILPVVFALFSLAIAGDARSHREARLHPMVSALTYAFALRWAAFYAANQIDTDPEYIAVLYGIPIVSSIVSIVFLSLHKRLVMPSFIRDRVSSFWRRMQERLLAAAGRTGGGTAQ
;
A
#
# COMPACT_ATOMS: atom_id res chain seq x y z
N MET A 1 2.65 -29.16 24.38
CA MET A 1 1.56 -28.19 24.65
C MET A 1 0.39 -28.95 25.24
N LYS A 2 -0.32 -28.38 26.22
CA LYS A 2 -1.51 -29.02 26.82
C LYS A 2 -2.64 -29.06 25.79
N LEU A 3 -3.55 -30.03 25.88
CA LEU A 3 -4.63 -30.23 24.89
C LEU A 3 -5.43 -28.93 24.59
N LEU A 4 -5.74 -28.14 25.63
CA LEU A 4 -6.43 -26.85 25.52
C LEU A 4 -5.64 -25.79 24.74
N GLU A 5 -4.31 -25.73 24.93
CA GLU A 5 -3.45 -24.77 24.22
C GLU A 5 -3.45 -25.06 22.71
N THR A 6 -3.35 -26.34 22.34
CA THR A 6 -3.40 -26.78 20.93
C THR A 6 -4.77 -26.53 20.32
N TYR A 7 -5.84 -26.75 21.09
CA TYR A 7 -7.21 -26.45 20.66
C TYR A 7 -7.39 -24.96 20.33
N ILE A 8 -6.98 -24.07 21.24
CA ILE A 8 -7.05 -22.61 21.05
C ILE A 8 -6.17 -22.19 19.88
N LEU A 9 -4.93 -22.68 19.80
CA LEU A 9 -4.01 -22.37 18.71
C LEU A 9 -4.60 -22.74 17.35
N ARG A 10 -5.20 -23.93 17.24
CA ARG A 10 -5.85 -24.40 16.00
C ARG A 10 -7.06 -23.54 15.64
N ARG A 11 -7.93 -23.22 16.61
CA ARG A 11 -9.14 -22.43 16.38
C ARG A 11 -8.79 -20.99 15.94
N VAL A 12 -7.81 -20.36 16.60
CA VAL A 12 -7.32 -19.02 16.21
C VAL A 12 -6.59 -19.07 14.87
N GLY A 13 -5.74 -20.07 14.62
CA GLY A 13 -5.02 -20.21 13.35
C GLY A 13 -5.96 -20.42 12.15
N GLN A 14 -7.03 -21.20 12.32
CA GLN A 14 -8.06 -21.37 11.28
C GLN A 14 -8.80 -20.05 11.02
N MET A 15 -9.24 -19.35 12.07
CA MET A 15 -9.91 -18.06 11.92
C MET A 15 -9.00 -16.99 11.32
N PHE A 16 -7.69 -17.06 11.58
CA PHE A 16 -6.69 -16.20 10.96
C PHE A 16 -6.61 -16.41 9.45
N LEU A 17 -6.56 -17.66 8.98
CA LEU A 17 -6.58 -17.94 7.54
C LEU A 17 -7.89 -17.52 6.88
N VAL A 18 -9.03 -17.74 7.56
CA VAL A 18 -10.35 -17.30 7.10
C VAL A 18 -10.45 -15.77 7.01
N ALA A 19 -9.78 -15.04 7.91
CA ALA A 19 -9.72 -13.57 7.85
C ALA A 19 -8.72 -13.06 6.79
N LEU A 20 -7.58 -13.73 6.63
CA LEU A 20 -6.48 -13.30 5.77
C LEU A 20 -6.74 -13.55 4.28
N LEU A 21 -7.12 -14.79 3.92
CA LEU A 21 -7.18 -15.22 2.52
C LEU A 21 -8.19 -14.42 1.68
N PRO A 22 -9.42 -14.13 2.16
CA PRO A 22 -10.35 -13.32 1.38
C PRO A 22 -9.86 -11.89 1.17
N VAL A 23 -9.23 -11.28 2.19
CA VAL A 23 -8.68 -9.92 2.07
C VAL A 23 -7.55 -9.90 1.03
N LEU A 24 -6.63 -10.87 1.07
CA LEU A 24 -5.58 -10.98 0.06
C LEU A 24 -6.14 -11.23 -1.35
N ALA A 25 -7.17 -12.07 -1.49
CA ALA A 25 -7.80 -12.35 -2.77
C ALA A 25 -8.51 -11.11 -3.35
N ILE A 26 -9.21 -10.33 -2.53
CA ILE A 26 -9.84 -9.08 -2.94
C ILE A 26 -8.76 -8.09 -3.41
N ILE A 27 -7.71 -7.89 -2.60
CA ILE A 27 -6.65 -6.95 -2.96
C ILE A 27 -5.95 -7.39 -4.24
N TRP A 28 -5.60 -8.67 -4.37
CA TRP A 28 -5.02 -9.22 -5.59
C TRP A 28 -5.89 -8.95 -6.82
N THR A 29 -7.19 -9.22 -6.71
CA THR A 29 -8.15 -8.99 -7.81
C THR A 29 -8.20 -7.51 -8.19
N THR A 30 -8.25 -6.61 -7.20
CA THR A 30 -8.24 -5.16 -7.49
C THR A 30 -6.94 -4.71 -8.17
N GLN A 31 -5.79 -5.26 -7.77
CA GLN A 31 -4.48 -4.93 -8.36
C GLN A 31 -4.37 -5.42 -9.82
N VAL A 32 -4.94 -6.60 -10.12
CA VAL A 32 -5.05 -7.10 -11.50
C VAL A 32 -5.96 -6.19 -12.33
N LEU A 33 -7.15 -5.88 -11.82
CA LEU A 33 -8.14 -5.08 -12.55
C LEU A 33 -7.66 -3.65 -12.84
N GLN A 34 -6.99 -3.00 -11.90
CA GLN A 34 -6.46 -1.64 -12.12
C GLN A 34 -5.43 -1.57 -13.27
N ARG A 35 -4.80 -2.69 -13.60
CA ARG A 35 -3.76 -2.77 -14.64
C ARG A 35 -4.27 -3.40 -15.93
N ILE A 36 -5.53 -3.81 -15.99
CA ILE A 36 -6.10 -4.48 -17.17
C ILE A 36 -6.26 -3.54 -18.36
N ASN A 37 -6.53 -2.25 -18.13
CA ASN A 37 -6.68 -1.28 -19.22
C ASN A 37 -5.38 -1.12 -20.01
N LEU A 38 -4.22 -1.25 -19.35
CA LEU A 38 -2.91 -1.25 -20.01
C LEU A 38 -2.71 -2.46 -20.94
N VAL A 39 -3.40 -3.58 -20.70
CA VAL A 39 -3.37 -4.79 -21.56
C VAL A 39 -3.96 -4.47 -22.94
N THR A 40 -5.08 -3.76 -22.95
CA THR A 40 -5.80 -3.40 -24.18
C THR A 40 -4.99 -2.46 -25.05
N ASP A 41 -4.21 -1.56 -24.42
CA ASP A 41 -3.44 -0.53 -25.13
C ASP A 41 -2.04 -1.01 -25.56
N SER A 42 -1.44 -1.98 -24.83
CA SER A 42 -0.03 -2.38 -25.03
C SER A 42 0.16 -3.72 -25.75
N GLY A 43 -0.92 -4.46 -26.06
CA GLY A 43 -0.85 -5.76 -26.75
C GLY A 43 -0.20 -6.90 -25.95
N GLN A 44 0.14 -6.68 -24.68
CA GLN A 44 0.74 -7.70 -23.81
C GLN A 44 -0.27 -8.74 -23.35
N SER A 45 0.21 -9.95 -23.01
CA SER A 45 -0.64 -11.03 -22.50
C SER A 45 -1.19 -10.73 -21.08
N ILE A 46 -2.43 -11.14 -20.81
CA ILE A 46 -3.05 -11.08 -19.47
C ILE A 46 -2.17 -11.76 -18.41
N GLY A 47 -1.43 -12.81 -18.80
CA GLY A 47 -0.51 -13.53 -17.92
C GLY A 47 0.62 -12.68 -17.36
N SER A 48 1.17 -11.75 -18.16
CA SER A 48 2.22 -10.82 -17.72
C SER A 48 1.74 -9.91 -16.59
N PHE A 49 0.51 -9.41 -16.69
CA PHE A 49 -0.08 -8.57 -15.65
C PHE A 49 -0.48 -9.35 -14.41
N ALA A 50 -0.98 -10.57 -14.55
CA ALA A 50 -1.23 -11.45 -13.41
C ALA A 50 0.08 -11.73 -12.63
N LYS A 51 1.21 -11.91 -13.34
CA LYS A 51 2.54 -12.04 -12.74
C LYS A 51 2.94 -10.77 -11.99
N LEU A 52 2.78 -9.59 -12.60
CA LEU A 52 3.05 -8.30 -11.95
C LEU A 52 2.20 -8.10 -10.69
N ALA A 53 0.90 -8.35 -10.75
CA ALA A 53 0.00 -8.21 -9.61
C ALA A 53 0.36 -9.18 -8.47
N THR A 54 0.76 -10.40 -8.81
CA THR A 54 1.27 -11.38 -7.84
C THR A 54 2.56 -10.90 -7.17
N MET A 55 3.43 -10.24 -7.92
CA MET A 55 4.69 -9.67 -7.42
C MET A 55 4.47 -8.46 -6.49
N ILE A 56 3.26 -7.89 -6.44
CA ILE A 56 2.90 -6.81 -5.50
C ILE A 56 2.43 -7.38 -4.14
N LEU A 57 1.94 -8.62 -4.09
CA LEU A 57 1.44 -9.24 -2.85
C LEU A 57 2.43 -9.20 -1.68
N PRO A 58 3.74 -9.45 -1.87
CA PRO A 58 4.71 -9.36 -0.78
C PRO A 58 4.70 -8.02 -0.04
N SER A 59 4.38 -6.91 -0.71
CA SER A 59 4.27 -5.58 -0.08
C SER A 59 3.00 -5.37 0.74
N ILE A 60 1.97 -6.18 0.51
CA ILE A 60 0.66 -6.02 1.12
C ILE A 60 0.51 -6.99 2.30
N ILE A 61 1.11 -8.17 2.21
CA ILE A 61 1.04 -9.22 3.23
C ILE A 61 1.43 -8.67 4.62
N PRO A 62 2.62 -8.08 4.85
CA PRO A 62 3.03 -7.54 6.16
C PRO A 62 2.03 -6.54 6.75
N VAL A 63 1.35 -5.77 5.90
CA VAL A 63 0.37 -4.77 6.31
C VAL A 63 -0.93 -5.42 6.81
N VAL A 64 -1.39 -6.49 6.16
CA VAL A 64 -2.68 -7.15 6.44
C VAL A 64 -2.58 -8.17 7.57
N LEU A 65 -1.45 -8.87 7.72
CA LEU A 65 -1.20 -9.88 8.74
C LEU A 65 -1.64 -9.47 10.16
N PRO A 66 -1.21 -8.32 10.72
CA PRO A 66 -1.57 -7.95 12.09
C PRO A 66 -3.08 -7.72 12.26
N PHE A 67 -3.78 -7.19 11.26
CA PHE A 67 -5.23 -7.00 11.32
C PHE A 67 -5.99 -8.32 11.24
N ALA A 68 -5.58 -9.23 10.36
CA ALA A 68 -6.17 -10.57 10.28
C ALA A 68 -6.04 -11.31 11.63
N LEU A 69 -4.92 -11.12 12.34
CA LEU A 69 -4.70 -11.68 13.68
C LEU A 69 -5.64 -11.09 14.74
N VAL A 70 -5.91 -9.77 14.70
CA VAL A 70 -6.91 -9.13 15.58
C VAL A 70 -8.28 -9.76 15.39
N ILE A 71 -8.70 -9.92 14.14
CA ILE A 71 -10.00 -10.52 13.80
C ILE A 71 -10.05 -11.96 14.31
N ALA A 72 -9.01 -12.74 14.04
CA ALA A 72 -8.93 -14.13 14.47
C ALA A 72 -9.04 -14.28 15.99
N VAL A 73 -8.23 -13.53 16.74
CA VAL A 73 -8.21 -13.61 18.21
C VAL A 73 -9.54 -13.15 18.78
N THR A 74 -10.03 -11.96 18.40
CA THR A 74 -11.26 -11.42 18.96
C THR A 74 -12.50 -12.23 18.60
N GLN A 75 -12.58 -12.76 17.38
CA GLN A 75 -13.70 -13.59 16.95
C GLN A 75 -13.66 -14.94 17.65
N THR A 76 -12.52 -15.65 17.65
CA THR A 76 -12.40 -16.94 18.33
C THR A 76 -12.73 -16.83 19.82
N LEU A 77 -12.17 -15.83 20.52
CA LEU A 77 -12.45 -15.65 21.94
C LEU A 77 -13.91 -15.28 22.21
N THR A 78 -14.55 -14.51 21.32
CA THR A 78 -15.97 -14.18 21.47
C THR A 78 -16.84 -15.41 21.21
N THR A 79 -16.54 -16.23 20.21
CA THR A 79 -17.26 -17.50 19.99
C THR A 79 -17.09 -18.46 21.17
N MET A 80 -15.85 -18.66 21.66
CA MET A 80 -15.61 -19.46 22.86
C MET A 80 -16.35 -18.93 24.10
N ASN A 81 -16.53 -17.62 24.20
CA ASN A 81 -17.29 -17.02 25.28
C ASN A 81 -18.81 -17.23 25.13
N ASN A 82 -19.32 -17.16 23.90
CA ASN A 82 -20.73 -17.43 23.60
C ASN A 82 -21.07 -18.91 23.81
N ASP A 83 -20.16 -19.81 23.46
CA ASP A 83 -20.26 -21.25 23.68
C ASP A 83 -20.01 -21.64 25.16
N SER A 84 -19.79 -20.65 26.04
CA SER A 84 -19.42 -20.83 27.46
C SER A 84 -18.14 -21.64 27.73
N GLU A 85 -17.35 -21.96 26.70
CA GLU A 85 -16.07 -22.67 26.83
C GLU A 85 -15.08 -21.89 27.69
N LEU A 86 -14.97 -20.57 27.46
CA LEU A 86 -14.04 -19.73 28.22
C LEU A 86 -14.42 -19.65 29.70
N THR A 87 -15.72 -19.59 29.99
CA THR A 87 -16.27 -19.59 31.36
C THR A 87 -15.99 -20.92 32.07
N VAL A 88 -16.15 -22.06 31.37
CA VAL A 88 -15.86 -23.39 31.93
C VAL A 88 -14.36 -23.57 32.19
N ILE A 89 -13.50 -23.10 31.29
CA ILE A 89 -12.04 -23.14 31.46
C ILE A 89 -11.62 -22.33 32.70
N ASP A 90 -12.22 -21.15 32.91
CA ASP A 90 -11.94 -20.31 34.07
C ASP A 90 -12.47 -20.94 35.38
N ALA A 91 -13.70 -21.47 35.36
CA ALA A 91 -14.32 -22.15 36.50
C ALA A 91 -13.57 -23.45 36.91
N ALA A 92 -12.93 -24.13 35.97
CA ALA A 92 -12.08 -25.29 36.22
C ALA A 92 -10.71 -24.93 36.84
N GLY A 93 -10.44 -23.64 37.10
CA GLY A 93 -9.19 -23.18 37.71
C GLY A 93 -7.99 -23.20 36.75
N ALA A 94 -8.22 -23.19 35.44
CA ALA A 94 -7.13 -23.14 34.47
C ALA A 94 -6.38 -21.80 34.57
N ARG A 95 -5.04 -21.86 34.53
CA ARG A 95 -4.22 -20.64 34.49
C ARG A 95 -4.51 -19.86 33.20
N ARG A 96 -4.63 -18.54 33.28
CA ARG A 96 -4.81 -17.63 32.12
C ARG A 96 -3.71 -17.75 31.06
N SER A 97 -2.53 -18.27 31.44
CA SER A 97 -1.45 -18.64 30.53
C SER A 97 -1.86 -19.66 29.46
N VAL A 98 -2.87 -20.50 29.72
CA VAL A 98 -3.43 -21.47 28.76
C VAL A 98 -4.04 -20.75 27.55
N LEU A 99 -4.57 -19.54 27.74
CA LEU A 99 -5.10 -18.68 26.68
C LEU A 99 -3.99 -17.84 26.03
N ILE A 100 -3.16 -17.20 26.86
CA ILE A 100 -2.17 -16.22 26.42
C ILE A 100 -1.05 -16.88 25.59
N ARG A 101 -0.51 -18.02 26.05
CA ARG A 101 0.63 -18.69 25.40
C ARG A 101 0.36 -19.08 23.93
N PRO A 102 -0.71 -19.80 23.57
CA PRO A 102 -0.93 -20.18 22.18
C PRO A 102 -1.15 -18.96 21.26
N ILE A 103 -1.85 -17.93 21.74
CA ILE A 103 -2.10 -16.71 20.95
C ILE A 103 -0.79 -15.93 20.74
N LEU A 104 0.03 -15.76 21.77
CA LEU A 104 1.33 -15.10 21.62
C LEU A 104 2.32 -15.91 20.80
N LEU A 105 2.28 -17.25 20.88
CA LEU A 105 3.09 -18.11 20.02
C LEU A 105 2.72 -17.92 18.55
N LEU A 106 1.43 -17.91 18.22
CA LEU A 106 0.97 -17.62 16.87
C LEU A 106 1.39 -16.21 16.42
N ALA A 107 1.23 -15.20 17.28
CA ALA A 107 1.63 -13.83 16.98
C ALA A 107 3.14 -13.71 16.73
N ALA A 108 3.97 -14.41 17.50
CA ALA A 108 5.42 -14.45 17.30
C ALA A 108 5.79 -15.11 15.96
N VAL A 109 5.15 -16.23 15.60
CA VAL A 109 5.34 -16.88 14.30
C VAL A 109 4.96 -15.95 13.15
N ILE A 110 3.81 -15.27 13.25
CA ILE A 110 3.36 -14.29 12.25
C ILE A 110 4.31 -13.11 12.16
N SER A 111 4.86 -12.65 13.28
CA SER A 111 5.83 -11.53 13.33
C SER A 111 7.14 -11.89 12.64
N VAL A 112 7.68 -13.08 12.91
CA VAL A 112 8.88 -13.59 12.24
C VAL A 112 8.64 -13.77 10.74
N PHE A 113 7.48 -14.31 10.37
CA PHE A 113 7.08 -14.42 8.96
C PHE A 113 6.96 -13.05 8.29
N SER A 114 6.34 -12.08 8.95
CA SER A 114 6.21 -10.70 8.46
C SER A 114 7.59 -10.07 8.26
N PHE A 115 8.50 -10.24 9.21
CA PHE A 115 9.88 -9.76 9.10
C PHE A 115 10.62 -10.38 7.90
N PHE A 116 10.47 -11.69 7.70
CA PHE A 116 11.05 -12.39 6.56
C PHE A 116 10.52 -11.85 5.22
N VAL A 117 9.21 -11.63 5.12
CA VAL A 117 8.60 -11.09 3.89
C VAL A 117 9.09 -9.66 3.60
N ASP A 118 9.04 -8.76 4.59
CA ASP A 118 9.39 -7.33 4.45
C ASP A 118 10.88 -7.11 4.14
N ASN A 119 11.78 -7.99 4.63
CA ASN A 119 13.23 -7.81 4.48
C ASN A 119 13.86 -8.61 3.33
N ILE A 120 13.23 -9.72 2.90
CA ILE A 120 13.83 -10.64 1.91
C ILE A 120 12.96 -10.75 0.66
N VAL A 121 11.66 -10.96 0.82
CA VAL A 121 10.76 -11.25 -0.31
C VAL A 121 10.33 -9.96 -1.00
N GLU A 122 9.90 -8.97 -0.22
CA GLU A 122 9.38 -7.70 -0.73
C GLU A 122 10.40 -6.88 -1.54
N PRO A 123 11.65 -6.67 -1.08
CA PRO A 123 12.62 -5.88 -1.84
C PRO A 123 12.88 -6.51 -3.22
N ARG A 124 13.09 -7.83 -3.26
CA ARG A 124 13.28 -8.58 -4.51
C ARG A 124 12.06 -8.50 -5.43
N ALA A 125 10.86 -8.56 -4.85
CA ALA A 125 9.63 -8.44 -5.62
C ALA A 125 9.51 -7.04 -6.24
N LYS A 126 9.82 -5.99 -5.48
CA LYS A 126 9.83 -4.60 -5.96
C LYS A 126 10.88 -4.34 -7.03
N THR A 127 12.10 -4.86 -6.88
CA THR A 127 13.13 -4.69 -7.91
C THR A 127 12.71 -5.32 -9.23
N VAL A 128 12.13 -6.52 -9.18
CA VAL A 128 11.64 -7.21 -10.38
C VAL A 128 10.44 -6.47 -10.98
N VAL A 129 9.49 -5.98 -10.16
CA VAL A 129 8.39 -5.13 -10.65
C VAL A 129 8.92 -3.88 -11.33
N ARG A 130 9.92 -3.21 -10.77
CA ARG A 130 10.54 -2.03 -11.37
C ARG A 130 11.27 -2.34 -12.66
N GLN A 131 11.98 -3.46 -12.73
CA GLN A 131 12.62 -3.92 -13.96
C GLN A 131 11.58 -4.22 -15.04
N MET A 132 10.53 -4.98 -14.72
CA MET A 132 9.44 -5.23 -15.67
C MET A 132 8.76 -3.95 -16.12
N ILE A 133 8.57 -2.99 -15.21
CA ILE A 133 8.02 -1.67 -15.54
C ILE A 133 9.01 -0.89 -16.42
N ALA A 134 10.31 -0.90 -16.13
CA ALA A 134 11.33 -0.20 -16.91
C ALA A 134 11.54 -0.81 -18.30
N GLU A 135 11.54 -2.14 -18.43
CA GLU A 135 11.50 -2.86 -19.70
C GLU A 135 10.24 -2.50 -20.48
N THR A 136 9.09 -2.49 -19.81
CA THR A 136 7.85 -2.02 -20.42
C THR A 136 7.99 -0.56 -20.83
N TYR A 137 8.56 0.34 -20.04
CA TYR A 137 8.75 1.75 -20.43
C TYR A 137 9.78 1.96 -21.54
N ALA A 138 10.84 1.14 -21.61
CA ALA A 138 11.83 1.17 -22.68
C ALA A 138 11.22 0.70 -24.00
N ASP A 139 10.43 -0.39 -23.96
CA ASP A 139 9.60 -0.82 -25.09
C ASP A 139 8.51 0.22 -25.40
N LEU A 140 7.95 0.83 -24.37
CA LEU A 140 6.95 1.86 -24.50
C LEU A 140 7.54 3.21 -24.92
N LEU A 141 8.85 3.50 -24.97
CA LEU A 141 9.31 4.72 -25.66
C LEU A 141 9.06 4.62 -27.18
N SER A 142 8.88 3.40 -27.71
CA SER A 142 8.28 3.17 -29.04
C SER A 142 6.74 3.20 -29.05
N SER A 143 6.08 3.34 -27.89
CA SER A 143 4.62 3.27 -27.69
C SER A 143 3.98 4.39 -26.81
N VAL A 144 4.75 5.33 -26.25
CA VAL A 144 4.39 6.39 -25.27
C VAL A 144 3.85 7.62 -25.98
N ILE A 145 3.30 7.40 -27.16
CA ILE A 145 2.54 8.43 -27.83
C ILE A 145 1.19 7.82 -28.15
N GLU A 146 0.36 7.85 -27.10
CA GLU A 146 -1.07 7.58 -27.22
C GLU A 146 -1.65 8.56 -28.24
N GLU A 147 -2.38 8.01 -29.20
CA GLU A 147 -3.01 8.80 -30.24
C GLU A 147 -3.90 9.89 -29.60
N LYS A 148 -3.79 11.11 -30.12
CA LYS A 148 -4.68 12.24 -29.84
C LYS A 148 -4.65 12.77 -28.40
N THR A 149 -3.64 12.45 -27.60
CA THR A 149 -3.45 13.06 -26.26
C THR A 149 -2.13 13.83 -26.15
N PHE A 150 -2.17 14.98 -25.49
CA PHE A 150 -0.96 15.72 -25.13
C PHE A 150 -0.34 15.08 -23.89
N ARG A 151 0.92 14.64 -23.99
CA ARG A 151 1.69 14.12 -22.86
C ARG A 151 2.82 15.08 -22.52
N LYS A 152 2.95 15.39 -21.23
CA LYS A 152 4.10 16.10 -20.68
C LYS A 152 5.26 15.10 -20.54
N LEU A 153 6.26 15.24 -21.39
CA LEU A 153 7.44 14.37 -21.46
C LEU A 153 8.51 14.81 -20.47
N ASP A 154 8.65 16.12 -20.24
CA ASP A 154 9.53 16.73 -19.23
C ASP A 154 8.95 18.09 -18.80
N GLU A 155 9.56 18.77 -17.83
CA GLU A 155 9.24 20.17 -17.56
C GLU A 155 9.53 21.03 -18.81
N GLY A 156 8.48 21.61 -19.39
CA GLY A 156 8.57 22.38 -20.62
C GLY A 156 8.56 21.56 -21.91
N LEU A 157 8.46 20.22 -21.88
CA LEU A 157 8.42 19.40 -23.10
C LEU A 157 7.09 18.64 -23.21
N TYR A 158 6.37 18.87 -24.30
CA TYR A 158 5.07 18.26 -24.60
C TYR A 158 5.08 17.59 -25.97
N VAL A 159 4.49 16.40 -26.07
CA VAL A 159 4.37 15.67 -27.34
C VAL A 159 2.94 15.17 -27.54
N GLN A 160 2.46 15.24 -28.78
CA GLN A 160 1.21 14.68 -29.23
C GLN A 160 1.40 14.04 -30.61
N ILE A 161 0.75 12.90 -30.85
CA ILE A 161 0.66 12.28 -32.18
C ILE A 161 -0.79 12.04 -32.56
N SER A 162 -1.09 12.23 -33.84
CA SER A 162 -2.45 12.09 -34.36
C SER A 162 -2.85 10.65 -34.59
N GLN A 163 -1.96 9.84 -35.17
CA GLN A 163 -2.20 8.43 -35.47
C GLN A 163 -0.89 7.64 -35.53
N ARG A 164 -0.91 6.39 -35.09
CA ARG A 164 0.19 5.44 -35.26
C ARG A 164 -0.13 4.48 -36.40
N MET A 165 0.86 4.25 -37.26
CA MET A 165 0.77 3.28 -38.36
C MET A 165 1.43 1.96 -37.94
N ALA A 166 1.21 0.88 -38.68
CA ALA A 166 1.86 -0.42 -38.38
C ALA A 166 3.40 -0.27 -38.40
N GLY A 167 4.06 -0.69 -37.32
CA GLY A 167 5.51 -0.51 -37.11
C GLY A 167 5.86 0.62 -36.15
N ARG A 168 7.04 1.25 -36.33
CA ARG A 168 7.53 2.42 -35.58
C ARG A 168 7.24 3.77 -36.27
N MET A 169 6.32 3.77 -37.25
CA MET A 169 5.93 4.97 -37.98
C MET A 169 4.73 5.69 -37.35
N LEU A 170 4.82 7.01 -37.32
CA LEU A 170 3.94 7.92 -36.62
C LEU A 170 3.46 8.99 -37.59
N LYS A 171 2.20 9.42 -37.46
CA LYS A 171 1.59 10.42 -38.34
C LYS A 171 1.03 11.58 -37.55
N GLY A 172 1.32 12.79 -38.02
CA GLY A 172 0.86 14.05 -37.43
C GLY A 172 1.43 14.24 -36.03
N LEU A 173 2.72 14.56 -35.98
CA LEU A 173 3.48 14.80 -34.77
C LEU A 173 3.49 16.29 -34.43
N PHE A 174 3.29 16.56 -33.14
CA PHE A 174 3.40 17.87 -32.53
C PHE A 174 4.31 17.78 -31.32
N VAL A 175 5.34 18.62 -31.26
CA VAL A 175 6.25 18.73 -30.11
C VAL A 175 6.35 20.20 -29.71
N ALA A 176 6.10 20.52 -28.45
CA ALA A 176 6.39 21.84 -27.89
C ALA A 176 7.54 21.71 -26.89
N ASP A 177 8.60 22.46 -27.12
CA ASP A 177 9.82 22.49 -26.30
C ASP A 177 10.06 23.91 -25.79
N GLU A 178 9.85 24.08 -24.49
CA GLU A 178 9.99 25.31 -23.70
C GLU A 178 11.15 25.18 -22.70
N ARG A 179 12.05 24.20 -22.88
CA ARG A 179 13.16 23.96 -21.92
C ARG A 179 14.19 25.09 -21.91
N ASP A 180 14.35 25.82 -23.02
CA ASP A 180 15.26 26.97 -23.11
C ASP A 180 14.47 28.29 -22.94
N PRO A 181 14.75 29.11 -21.91
CA PRO A 181 14.11 30.41 -21.73
C PRO A 181 14.36 31.39 -22.88
N ALA A 182 15.39 31.17 -23.70
CA ALA A 182 15.74 32.03 -24.82
C ALA A 182 14.89 31.75 -26.07
N TYR A 183 14.25 30.57 -26.20
CA TYR A 183 13.44 30.23 -27.37
C TYR A 183 12.33 29.23 -27.02
N GLU A 184 11.11 29.51 -27.47
CA GLU A 184 10.00 28.55 -27.46
C GLU A 184 9.94 27.89 -28.85
N LEU A 185 10.10 26.57 -28.90
CA LEU A 185 10.19 25.78 -30.13
C LEU A 185 8.96 24.89 -30.27
N ILE A 186 8.25 25.03 -31.39
CA ILE A 186 7.10 24.18 -31.72
C ILE A 186 7.41 23.45 -33.02
N TYR A 187 7.46 22.13 -32.97
CA TYR A 187 7.67 21.25 -34.11
C TYR A 187 6.34 20.67 -34.59
N TYR A 188 6.10 20.78 -35.88
CA TYR A 188 5.05 20.06 -36.59
C TYR A 188 5.70 19.15 -37.63
N ALA A 189 5.33 17.88 -37.67
CA ALA A 189 5.79 16.97 -38.72
C ALA A 189 4.67 16.07 -39.20
N LYS A 190 4.61 15.82 -40.51
CA LYS A 190 3.60 14.93 -41.08
C LYS A 190 3.87 13.48 -40.72
N GLU A 191 5.13 13.08 -40.75
CA GLU A 191 5.57 11.72 -40.45
C GLU A 191 6.72 11.72 -39.46
N GLY A 192 6.80 10.67 -38.65
CA GLY A 192 7.92 10.45 -37.74
C GLY A 192 8.20 8.97 -37.53
N ALA A 193 9.46 8.63 -37.27
CA ALA A 193 9.87 7.28 -36.93
C ALA A 193 10.79 7.31 -35.71
N VAL A 194 10.57 6.39 -34.78
CA VAL A 194 11.44 6.21 -33.62
C VAL A 194 12.50 5.17 -33.95
N ASP A 195 13.76 5.46 -33.64
CA ASP A 195 14.88 4.53 -33.82
C ASP A 195 14.70 3.24 -32.99
N ASP A 196 15.42 2.18 -33.36
CA ASP A 196 15.33 0.86 -32.73
C ASP A 196 15.60 0.87 -31.23
N LYS A 197 16.40 1.84 -30.77
CA LYS A 197 16.75 2.04 -29.35
C LYS A 197 15.83 3.01 -28.61
N GLY A 198 14.87 3.66 -29.29
CA GLY A 198 13.95 4.63 -28.66
C GLY A 198 14.59 5.97 -28.28
N THR A 199 15.84 6.22 -28.71
CA THR A 199 16.65 7.38 -28.33
C THR A 199 16.55 8.55 -29.29
N THR A 200 16.04 8.34 -30.51
CA THR A 200 15.96 9.40 -31.51
C THR A 200 14.61 9.33 -32.22
N LEU A 201 13.93 10.46 -32.31
CA LEU A 201 12.72 10.65 -33.09
C LEU A 201 13.07 11.36 -34.39
N ILE A 202 13.03 10.62 -35.50
CA ILE A 202 13.28 11.16 -36.83
C ILE A 202 11.96 11.67 -37.38
N MET A 203 11.87 12.98 -37.56
CA MET A 203 10.71 13.67 -38.14
C MET A 203 10.95 13.90 -39.63
N HIS A 204 9.90 13.77 -40.43
CA HIS A 204 9.92 13.97 -41.88
C HIS A 204 8.83 14.95 -42.31
N ASP A 205 9.17 15.78 -43.29
CA ASP A 205 8.28 16.78 -43.92
C ASP A 205 7.55 17.62 -42.86
N GLY A 206 8.33 18.47 -42.20
CA GLY A 206 7.89 19.25 -41.06
C GLY A 206 8.39 20.68 -41.05
N GLU A 207 7.97 21.40 -40.02
CA GLU A 207 8.39 22.77 -39.76
C GLU A 207 8.59 22.98 -38.26
N VAL A 208 9.57 23.82 -37.93
CA VAL A 208 9.80 24.29 -36.56
C VAL A 208 9.53 25.77 -36.49
N HIS A 209 8.66 26.15 -35.56
CA HIS A 209 8.35 27.53 -35.24
C HIS A 209 9.19 27.90 -34.03
N ARG A 210 10.16 28.78 -34.23
CA ARG A 210 11.01 29.32 -33.17
C ARG A 210 10.52 30.70 -32.79
N LYS A 211 10.00 30.83 -31.58
CA LYS A 211 9.57 32.10 -30.99
C LYS A 211 10.64 32.61 -30.04
N THR A 212 11.07 33.85 -30.27
CA THR A 212 12.02 34.57 -29.41
C THR A 212 11.27 35.38 -28.33
N PRO A 213 11.93 35.74 -27.21
CA PRO A 213 11.34 36.56 -26.14
C PRO A 213 10.80 37.91 -26.64
N ASP A 214 11.41 38.45 -27.71
CA ASP A 214 10.99 39.69 -28.38
C ASP A 214 9.69 39.54 -29.17
N GLY A 215 9.09 38.34 -29.20
CA GLY A 215 7.83 38.05 -29.90
C GLY A 215 8.00 37.72 -31.38
N ASN A 216 9.22 37.75 -31.93
CA ASN A 216 9.47 37.36 -33.30
C ASN A 216 9.39 35.83 -33.46
N VAL A 217 8.61 35.39 -34.45
CA VAL A 217 8.45 33.98 -34.82
C VAL A 217 9.18 33.73 -36.12
N SER A 218 10.10 32.77 -36.12
CA SER A 218 10.79 32.27 -37.31
C SER A 218 10.29 30.87 -37.61
N VAL A 219 9.84 30.63 -38.84
CA VAL A 219 9.40 29.30 -39.31
C VAL A 219 10.51 28.72 -40.17
N ILE A 220 10.95 27.51 -39.85
CA ILE A 220 11.97 26.77 -40.58
C ILE A 220 11.36 25.46 -41.04
N ASN A 221 11.25 25.27 -42.36
CA ASN A 221 10.84 24.01 -42.95
C ASN A 221 12.03 23.04 -43.04
N PHE A 222 11.79 21.77 -42.74
CA PHE A 222 12.79 20.71 -42.81
C PHE A 222 12.24 19.47 -43.51
N ASP A 223 13.07 18.86 -44.34
CA ASP A 223 12.74 17.57 -44.98
C ASP A 223 12.91 16.41 -44.00
N SER A 224 13.95 16.47 -43.17
CA SER A 224 14.18 15.53 -42.07
C SER A 224 14.85 16.22 -40.89
N TYR A 225 14.40 15.91 -39.68
CA TYR A 225 14.96 16.41 -38.44
C TYR A 225 15.04 15.30 -37.40
N SER A 226 16.20 15.11 -36.80
CA SER A 226 16.40 14.14 -35.72
C SER A 226 16.29 14.85 -34.38
N PHE A 227 15.21 14.58 -33.64
CA PHE A 227 15.05 15.03 -32.26
C PHE A 227 15.66 13.99 -31.32
N ASP A 228 16.63 14.43 -30.53
CA ASP A 228 17.32 13.56 -29.57
C ASP A 228 16.47 13.39 -28.30
N LEU A 229 16.15 12.13 -27.99
CA LEU A 229 15.46 11.68 -26.78
C LEU A 229 16.42 10.97 -25.82
N SER A 230 17.72 10.91 -26.11
CA SER A 230 18.72 10.17 -25.31
C SER A 230 18.76 10.60 -23.85
N ASP A 231 18.70 11.91 -23.58
CA ASP A 231 18.61 12.46 -22.22
C ASP A 231 17.41 11.93 -21.43
N MET A 232 16.35 11.55 -22.15
CA MET A 232 15.13 10.98 -21.57
C MET A 232 15.26 9.47 -21.35
N THR A 233 15.91 8.75 -22.26
CA THR A 233 16.13 7.31 -22.18
C THR A 233 17.16 6.96 -21.12
N GLU A 234 18.25 7.73 -20.99
CA GLU A 234 19.27 7.48 -19.97
C GLU A 234 18.76 7.74 -18.55
N ASN A 235 17.95 8.79 -18.35
CA ASN A 235 17.39 9.13 -17.03
C ASN A 235 16.18 8.29 -16.64
N ARG A 236 15.41 7.73 -17.59
CA ARG A 236 14.22 6.90 -17.30
C ARG A 236 14.46 5.39 -17.42
N GLY A 237 15.47 4.96 -18.17
CA GLY A 237 15.81 3.55 -18.37
C GLY A 237 16.53 2.93 -17.17
N GLN A 238 17.16 3.74 -16.32
CA GLN A 238 17.68 3.27 -15.04
C GLN A 238 16.57 3.33 -14.00
N ALA A 239 16.06 2.16 -13.59
CA ALA A 239 15.16 2.06 -12.45
C ALA A 239 15.89 2.59 -11.19
N THR A 240 15.75 3.89 -10.89
CA THR A 240 16.31 4.48 -9.67
C THR A 240 15.65 3.80 -8.48
N LEU A 241 16.39 2.90 -7.83
CA LEU A 241 15.90 2.16 -6.66
C LEU A 241 15.76 3.14 -5.50
N ARG A 242 14.58 3.19 -4.92
CA ARG A 242 14.27 3.98 -3.72
C ARG A 242 14.63 3.16 -2.48
N ALA A 243 14.68 3.83 -1.33
CA ALA A 243 14.88 3.20 -0.02
C ALA A 243 14.02 1.92 0.18
N SER A 244 12.76 1.93 -0.24
CA SER A 244 11.82 0.81 -0.04
C SER A 244 12.02 -0.39 -0.97
N ASP A 245 12.89 -0.30 -1.99
CA ASP A 245 13.26 -1.46 -2.84
C ASP A 245 14.61 -2.06 -2.44
N ARG A 246 15.36 -1.38 -1.58
CA ARG A 246 16.65 -1.87 -1.09
C ARG A 246 16.44 -2.97 -0.06
N ASP A 247 17.37 -3.90 -0.03
CA ASP A 247 17.43 -4.96 0.96
C ASP A 247 17.89 -4.43 2.32
N LEU A 248 17.68 -5.22 3.37
CA LEU A 248 18.03 -4.82 4.73
C LEU A 248 19.54 -4.56 4.91
N TRP A 249 20.39 -5.29 4.20
CA TRP A 249 21.84 -5.13 4.36
C TRP A 249 22.31 -3.79 3.80
N PHE A 250 21.77 -3.39 2.64
CA PHE A 250 21.97 -2.05 2.11
C PHE A 250 21.42 -0.95 3.03
N LEU A 251 20.26 -1.16 3.66
CA LEU A 251 19.70 -0.16 4.59
C LEU A 251 20.53 0.00 5.88
N LEU A 252 21.20 -1.07 6.33
CA LEU A 252 22.08 -1.03 7.50
C LEU A 252 23.42 -0.34 7.22
N ASN A 253 23.97 -0.53 6.02
CA ASN A 253 25.22 0.08 5.59
C ASN A 253 25.11 0.58 4.14
N PRO A 254 24.45 1.74 3.93
CA PRO A 254 24.23 2.28 2.59
C PRO A 254 25.56 2.72 1.98
N ASP A 255 25.72 2.47 0.67
CA ASP A 255 26.88 2.94 -0.07
C ASP A 255 26.87 4.48 -0.13
N PRO A 256 27.91 5.18 0.40
CA PRO A 256 27.98 6.63 0.37
C PRO A 256 28.05 7.22 -1.03
N THR A 257 28.33 6.41 -2.06
CA THR A 257 28.44 6.85 -3.45
C THR A 257 27.12 6.77 -4.23
N ASP A 258 26.06 6.18 -3.64
CA ASP A 258 24.74 6.13 -4.27
C ASP A 258 24.11 7.54 -4.35
N LYS A 259 23.77 7.96 -5.57
CA LYS A 259 23.16 9.26 -5.86
C LYS A 259 21.84 9.46 -5.11
N ASP A 260 20.98 8.44 -5.04
CA ASP A 260 19.67 8.55 -4.39
C ASP A 260 19.81 8.67 -2.87
N TYR A 261 20.75 7.91 -2.29
CA TYR A 261 21.07 7.98 -0.87
C TYR A 261 21.62 9.36 -0.48
N THR A 262 22.50 9.93 -1.29
CA THR A 262 23.10 11.25 -1.04
C THR A 262 22.05 12.36 -1.04
N ILE A 263 21.03 12.25 -1.91
CA ILE A 263 19.94 13.23 -2.00
C ILE A 263 18.94 13.06 -0.84
N ARG A 264 18.66 11.82 -0.40
CA ARG A 264 17.61 11.53 0.60
C ARG A 264 18.04 10.59 1.72
N PRO A 265 19.08 10.91 2.50
CA PRO A 265 19.63 9.99 3.50
C PRO A 265 18.64 9.65 4.63
N LEU A 266 17.74 10.58 4.97
CA LEU A 266 16.72 10.37 6.00
C LEU A 266 15.68 9.31 5.61
N SER A 267 15.34 9.22 4.31
CA SER A 267 14.36 8.22 3.83
C SER A 267 14.84 6.78 3.97
N TYR A 268 16.15 6.56 3.86
CA TYR A 268 16.77 5.25 4.10
C TYR A 268 16.74 4.88 5.58
N ARG A 269 16.97 5.86 6.47
CA ARG A 269 16.82 5.66 7.92
C ARG A 269 15.36 5.42 8.30
N ALA A 270 14.43 6.19 7.75
CA ALA A 270 12.99 6.02 7.96
C ALA A 270 12.54 4.60 7.60
N GLU A 271 12.92 4.14 6.41
CA GLU A 271 12.57 2.79 5.94
C GLU A 271 13.20 1.70 6.83
N LEU A 272 14.48 1.83 7.22
CA LEU A 272 15.14 0.88 8.12
C LEU A 272 14.37 0.75 9.44
N HIS A 273 14.09 1.87 10.11
CA HIS A 273 13.40 1.87 11.38
C HIS A 273 11.93 1.42 11.25
N ARG A 274 11.28 1.72 10.13
CA ARG A 274 9.93 1.22 9.82
C ARG A 274 9.92 -0.30 9.74
N ARG A 275 10.84 -0.93 9.00
CA ARG A 275 10.92 -2.41 8.90
C ARG A 275 11.24 -3.08 10.23
N LEU A 276 12.12 -2.45 11.03
CA LEU A 276 12.45 -2.91 12.39
C LEU A 276 11.32 -2.70 13.41
N THR A 277 10.28 -1.96 13.07
CA THR A 277 9.14 -1.68 13.94
C THR A 277 7.89 -2.44 13.49
N ASP A 278 7.57 -2.45 12.20
CA ASP A 278 6.30 -3.00 11.67
C ASP A 278 6.14 -4.49 11.98
N TRP A 279 7.23 -5.27 12.03
CA TRP A 279 7.18 -6.70 12.34
C TRP A 279 6.74 -7.01 13.78
N ILE A 280 6.83 -6.07 14.73
CA ILE A 280 6.38 -6.30 16.12
C ILE A 280 4.85 -6.13 16.27
N LEU A 281 4.21 -5.47 15.31
CA LEU A 281 2.79 -5.12 15.38
C LEU A 281 1.85 -6.33 15.58
N PRO A 282 2.07 -7.52 14.99
CA PRO A 282 1.22 -8.67 15.26
C PRO A 282 1.24 -9.07 16.75
N VAL A 283 2.39 -9.01 17.43
CA VAL A 283 2.47 -9.28 18.88
C VAL A 283 1.71 -8.21 19.67
N VAL A 284 1.93 -6.93 19.35
CA VAL A 284 1.24 -5.81 20.02
C VAL A 284 -0.28 -5.94 19.89
N PHE A 285 -0.74 -6.24 18.69
CA PHE A 285 -2.16 -6.37 18.39
C PHE A 285 -2.78 -7.62 19.04
N ALA A 286 -2.04 -8.72 19.12
CA ALA A 286 -2.45 -9.91 19.84
C ALA A 286 -2.57 -9.64 21.36
N LEU A 287 -1.61 -8.94 21.96
CA LEU A 287 -1.66 -8.55 23.38
C LEU A 287 -2.88 -7.69 23.68
N PHE A 288 -3.16 -6.70 22.83
CA PHE A 288 -4.32 -5.84 23.01
C PHE A 288 -5.64 -6.59 22.80
N SER A 289 -5.70 -7.46 21.78
CA SER A 289 -6.87 -8.30 21.51
C SER A 289 -7.16 -9.25 22.67
N LEU A 290 -6.11 -9.83 23.28
CA LEU A 290 -6.21 -10.61 24.51
C LEU A 290 -6.73 -9.76 25.69
N ALA A 291 -6.23 -8.53 25.85
CA ALA A 291 -6.62 -7.64 26.94
C ALA A 291 -8.11 -7.26 26.87
N ILE A 292 -8.68 -7.12 25.67
CA ILE A 292 -10.11 -6.79 25.49
C ILE A 292 -10.99 -8.05 25.52
N ALA A 293 -10.60 -9.11 24.81
CA ALA A 293 -11.48 -10.24 24.53
C ALA A 293 -11.25 -11.46 25.42
N GLY A 294 -10.17 -11.50 26.20
CA GLY A 294 -9.72 -12.68 26.97
C GLY A 294 -10.43 -12.94 28.30
N ASP A 295 -11.36 -12.08 28.72
CA ASP A 295 -12.18 -12.32 29.90
C ASP A 295 -13.46 -13.08 29.57
N ALA A 296 -13.85 -14.02 30.45
CA ALA A 296 -15.17 -14.65 30.42
C ALA A 296 -16.27 -13.60 30.70
N ARG A 297 -17.30 -13.55 29.85
CA ARG A 297 -18.35 -12.53 29.88
C ARG A 297 -19.73 -13.16 30.01
N SER A 298 -20.54 -12.56 30.88
CA SER A 298 -21.98 -12.83 30.99
C SER A 298 -22.75 -12.02 29.94
N HIS A 299 -23.82 -12.59 29.38
CA HIS A 299 -24.62 -12.03 28.28
C HIS A 299 -25.40 -10.74 28.64
N ARG A 300 -25.28 -10.21 29.87
CA ARG A 300 -26.13 -9.11 30.39
C ARG A 300 -25.61 -7.69 30.13
N GLU A 301 -24.46 -7.50 29.48
CA GLU A 301 -23.93 -6.16 29.18
C GLU A 301 -24.01 -5.85 27.67
N ALA A 302 -24.89 -4.93 27.28
CA ALA A 302 -24.93 -4.39 25.92
C ALA A 302 -23.68 -3.52 25.67
N ARG A 303 -22.63 -4.14 25.12
CA ARG A 303 -21.37 -3.48 24.74
C ARG A 303 -21.06 -3.75 23.27
N LEU A 304 -20.28 -2.85 22.66
CA LEU A 304 -19.73 -3.04 21.33
C LEU A 304 -18.96 -4.37 21.26
N HIS A 305 -19.09 -5.07 20.12
CA HIS A 305 -18.35 -6.30 19.89
C HIS A 305 -16.83 -6.04 20.02
N PRO A 306 -16.06 -6.84 20.77
CA PRO A 306 -14.63 -6.63 21.04
C PRO A 306 -13.78 -6.39 19.80
N MET A 307 -14.16 -7.03 18.69
CA MET A 307 -13.53 -6.88 17.39
C MET A 307 -13.51 -5.41 16.94
N VAL A 308 -14.59 -4.66 17.16
CA VAL A 308 -14.68 -3.24 16.77
C VAL A 308 -13.69 -2.40 17.58
N SER A 309 -13.62 -2.60 18.90
CA SER A 309 -12.65 -1.88 19.74
C SER A 309 -11.20 -2.24 19.42
N ALA A 310 -10.92 -3.53 19.18
CA ALA A 310 -9.59 -4.00 18.86
C ALA A 310 -9.11 -3.51 17.49
N LEU A 311 -9.99 -3.56 16.47
CA LEU A 311 -9.67 -3.00 15.15
C LEU A 311 -9.49 -1.49 15.20
N THR A 312 -10.35 -0.76 15.91
CA THR A 312 -10.21 0.71 16.04
C THR A 312 -8.85 1.08 16.63
N TYR A 313 -8.43 0.37 17.68
CA TYR A 313 -7.11 0.57 18.28
C TYR A 313 -5.97 0.17 17.34
N ALA A 314 -6.09 -0.98 16.66
CA ALA A 314 -5.12 -1.44 15.67
C ALA A 314 -4.94 -0.41 14.53
N PHE A 315 -6.03 0.14 14.01
CA PHE A 315 -6.01 1.20 13.00
C PHE A 315 -5.37 2.49 13.54
N ALA A 316 -5.72 2.91 14.75
CA ALA A 316 -5.13 4.10 15.37
C ALA A 316 -3.61 3.96 15.58
N LEU A 317 -3.16 2.80 16.08
CA LEU A 317 -1.73 2.51 16.21
C LEU A 317 -1.02 2.44 14.87
N ARG A 318 -1.63 1.78 13.87
CA ARG A 318 -1.05 1.67 12.54
C ARG A 318 -0.92 3.05 11.89
N TRP A 319 -1.94 3.89 12.04
CA TRP A 319 -1.88 5.28 11.59
C TRP A 319 -0.75 6.01 12.30
N ALA A 320 -0.70 5.98 13.64
CA ALA A 320 0.33 6.67 14.41
C ALA A 320 1.74 6.22 14.00
N ALA A 321 1.97 4.91 13.81
CA ALA A 321 3.25 4.38 13.36
C ALA A 321 3.60 4.83 11.93
N PHE A 322 2.63 4.80 11.00
CA PHE A 322 2.82 5.29 9.64
C PHE A 322 3.13 6.79 9.59
N TYR A 323 2.41 7.58 10.39
CA TYR A 323 2.64 9.01 10.52
C TYR A 323 4.04 9.30 11.09
N ALA A 324 4.42 8.64 12.18
CA ALA A 324 5.76 8.78 12.76
C ALA A 324 6.85 8.40 11.75
N ALA A 325 6.68 7.29 11.03
CA ALA A 325 7.63 6.86 10.00
C ALA A 325 7.79 7.90 8.87
N ASN A 326 6.68 8.47 8.40
CA ASN A 326 6.71 9.48 7.35
C ASN A 326 7.33 10.81 7.80
N GLN A 327 7.27 11.14 9.10
CA GLN A 327 7.92 12.36 9.62
C GLN A 327 9.44 12.22 9.76
N ILE A 328 9.99 10.99 9.80
CA ILE A 328 11.44 10.76 9.86
C ILE A 328 12.16 11.31 8.62
N ASP A 329 11.47 11.40 7.48
CA ASP A 329 12.00 11.99 6.24
C ASP A 329 12.37 13.47 6.41
N THR A 330 11.75 14.17 7.38
CA THR A 330 12.01 15.57 7.71
C THR A 330 12.82 15.69 8.99
N ASP A 331 12.37 15.03 10.07
CA ASP A 331 12.94 15.17 11.41
C ASP A 331 13.34 13.79 12.00
N PRO A 332 14.65 13.54 12.25
CA PRO A 332 15.12 12.25 12.73
C PRO A 332 14.68 11.91 14.17
N GLU A 333 14.20 12.89 14.95
CA GLU A 333 13.72 12.67 16.32
C GLU A 333 12.49 11.74 16.38
N TYR A 334 11.71 11.67 15.29
CA TYR A 334 10.54 10.78 15.19
C TYR A 334 10.90 9.30 15.23
N ILE A 335 12.18 8.92 15.09
CA ILE A 335 12.64 7.54 15.32
C ILE A 335 12.29 7.08 16.74
N ALA A 336 12.50 7.93 17.76
CA ALA A 336 12.16 7.59 19.13
C ALA A 336 10.64 7.40 19.32
N VAL A 337 9.84 8.24 18.66
CA VAL A 337 8.37 8.14 18.68
C VAL A 337 7.92 6.84 18.01
N LEU A 338 8.51 6.48 16.87
CA LEU A 338 8.19 5.26 16.13
C LEU A 338 8.36 4.00 16.98
N TYR A 339 9.48 3.88 17.71
CA TYR A 339 9.69 2.77 18.66
C TYR A 339 8.84 2.89 19.92
N GLY A 340 8.56 4.11 20.38
CA GLY A 340 7.73 4.37 21.55
C GLY A 340 6.30 3.83 21.40
N ILE A 341 5.69 3.95 20.21
CA ILE A 341 4.32 3.52 19.94
C ILE A 341 4.07 2.04 20.29
N PRO A 342 4.79 1.05 19.69
CA PRO A 342 4.57 -0.36 20.02
C PRO A 342 5.00 -0.70 21.44
N ILE A 343 6.07 -0.09 21.97
CA ILE A 343 6.55 -0.36 23.34
C ILE A 343 5.51 0.06 24.37
N VAL A 344 5.04 1.31 24.31
CA VAL A 344 4.02 1.84 25.22
C VAL A 344 2.73 1.05 25.09
N SER A 345 2.29 0.75 23.86
CA SER A 345 1.11 -0.09 23.62
C SER A 345 1.24 -1.49 24.25
N SER A 346 2.42 -2.10 24.14
CA SER A 346 2.70 -3.42 24.72
C SER A 346 2.67 -3.37 26.24
N ILE A 347 3.34 -2.37 26.85
CA ILE A 347 3.35 -2.17 28.30
C ILE A 347 1.92 -1.97 28.81
N VAL A 348 1.15 -1.08 28.19
CA VAL A 348 -0.25 -0.83 28.53
C VAL A 348 -1.05 -2.13 28.47
N SER A 349 -0.93 -2.88 27.37
CA SER A 349 -1.66 -4.15 27.19
C SER A 349 -1.28 -5.21 28.24
N ILE A 350 0.01 -5.33 28.57
CA ILE A 350 0.53 -6.27 29.59
C ILE A 350 0.05 -5.86 30.99
N VAL A 351 0.10 -4.57 31.32
CA VAL A 351 -0.38 -4.04 32.59
C VAL A 351 -1.88 -4.32 32.75
N PHE A 352 -2.68 -4.12 31.70
CA PHE A 352 -4.11 -4.44 31.72
C PHE A 352 -4.37 -5.95 31.88
N LEU A 353 -3.61 -6.79 31.19
CA LEU A 353 -3.68 -8.24 31.36
C LEU A 353 -3.32 -8.68 32.80
N SER A 354 -2.42 -7.96 33.47
CA SER A 354 -1.91 -8.31 34.81
C SER A 354 -2.76 -7.75 35.95
N LEU A 355 -3.31 -6.54 35.79
CA LEU A 355 -4.06 -5.84 36.85
C LEU A 355 -5.50 -6.34 37.02
N HIS A 356 -5.95 -7.33 36.24
CA HIS A 356 -7.34 -7.81 36.22
C HIS A 356 -8.38 -6.66 36.00
N LYS A 357 -7.93 -5.47 35.59
CA LYS A 357 -8.77 -4.30 35.32
C LYS A 357 -9.18 -4.34 33.86
N ARG A 358 -10.48 -4.26 33.62
CA ARG A 358 -11.07 -4.34 32.27
C ARG A 358 -10.78 -3.05 31.48
N LEU A 359 -10.28 -3.19 30.25
CA LEU A 359 -10.17 -2.07 29.32
C LEU A 359 -11.58 -1.73 28.81
N VAL A 360 -12.22 -0.72 29.41
CA VAL A 360 -13.45 -0.15 28.88
C VAL A 360 -13.06 1.06 28.05
N MET A 361 -13.56 1.19 26.82
CA MET A 361 -13.42 2.44 26.07
C MET A 361 -13.82 3.63 26.97
N PRO A 362 -13.09 4.76 26.93
CA PRO A 362 -13.47 5.97 27.66
C PRO A 362 -14.96 6.28 27.42
N SER A 363 -15.72 6.55 28.49
CA SER A 363 -17.18 6.70 28.45
C SER A 363 -17.63 7.70 27.38
N PHE A 364 -16.89 8.80 27.21
CA PHE A 364 -17.10 9.78 26.15
C PHE A 364 -17.15 9.18 24.73
N ILE A 365 -16.23 8.27 24.37
CA ILE A 365 -16.20 7.65 23.04
C ILE A 365 -17.35 6.65 22.91
N ARG A 366 -17.59 5.85 23.96
CA ARG A 366 -18.68 4.86 23.99
C ARG A 366 -20.04 5.53 23.81
N ASP A 367 -20.27 6.65 24.49
CA ASP A 367 -21.56 7.35 24.47
C ASP A 367 -21.76 8.10 23.13
N ARG A 368 -20.67 8.58 22.50
CA ARG A 368 -20.73 9.16 21.15
C ARG A 368 -21.00 8.12 20.07
N VAL A 369 -20.32 6.97 20.12
CA VAL A 369 -20.50 5.88 19.13
C VAL A 369 -21.87 5.22 19.30
N SER A 370 -22.30 4.94 20.53
CA SER A 370 -23.62 4.36 20.78
C SER A 370 -24.76 5.32 20.42
N SER A 371 -24.63 6.62 20.71
CA SER A 371 -25.63 7.62 20.29
C SER A 371 -25.63 7.85 18.77
N PHE A 372 -24.49 7.70 18.09
CA PHE A 372 -24.43 7.72 16.64
C PHE A 372 -25.13 6.49 16.04
N TRP A 373 -24.84 5.30 16.58
CA TRP A 373 -25.45 4.04 16.13
C TRP A 373 -26.97 4.03 16.35
N ARG A 374 -27.44 4.52 17.50
CA ARG A 374 -28.87 4.64 17.80
C ARG A 374 -29.56 5.63 16.88
N ARG A 375 -28.96 6.79 16.62
CA ARG A 375 -29.46 7.77 15.63
C ARG A 375 -29.50 7.20 14.21
N MET A 376 -28.51 6.37 13.84
CA MET A 376 -28.48 5.73 12.54
C MET A 376 -29.57 4.65 12.41
N GLN A 377 -29.78 3.83 13.44
CA GLN A 377 -30.87 2.86 13.49
C GLN A 377 -32.25 3.54 13.47
N GLU A 378 -32.44 4.61 14.25
CA GLU A 378 -33.67 5.41 14.25
C GLU A 378 -33.94 6.01 12.85
N ARG A 379 -32.89 6.49 12.15
CA ARG A 379 -33.01 7.01 10.78
C ARG A 379 -33.31 5.92 9.75
N LEU A 380 -32.71 4.74 9.87
CA LEU A 380 -32.97 3.61 8.98
C LEU A 380 -34.38 3.04 9.18
N LEU A 381 -34.85 2.94 10.42
CA LEU A 381 -36.22 2.54 10.74
C LEU A 381 -37.24 3.60 10.29
N ALA A 382 -36.94 4.88 10.44
CA ALA A 382 -37.77 5.97 9.92
C ALA A 382 -37.80 6.00 8.38
N ALA A 383 -36.71 5.63 7.70
CA ALA A 383 -36.67 5.48 6.25
C ALA A 383 -37.47 4.26 5.77
N ALA A 384 -37.36 3.12 6.45
CA ALA A 384 -38.12 1.91 6.15
C ALA A 384 -39.63 2.05 6.44
N GLY A 385 -40.01 2.82 7.46
CA GLY A 385 -41.40 3.12 7.79
C GLY A 385 -42.10 4.06 6.81
N ARG A 386 -41.36 4.86 6.04
CA ARG A 386 -41.92 5.77 5.03
C ARG A 386 -42.26 5.10 3.70
N THR A 387 -41.72 3.91 3.42
CA THR A 387 -42.00 3.17 2.17
C THR A 387 -43.17 2.19 2.26
N GLY A 388 -43.72 1.93 3.46
CA GLY A 388 -44.78 0.94 3.68
C GLY A 388 -46.20 1.49 3.88
N GLY A 389 -46.41 2.81 3.84
CA GLY A 389 -47.68 3.45 4.24
C GLY A 389 -48.57 3.97 3.11
N GLY A 390 -48.32 3.61 1.86
CA GLY A 390 -48.88 4.31 0.70
C GLY A 390 -49.68 3.46 -0.29
N THR A 391 -50.55 2.55 0.15
CA THR A 391 -51.63 1.99 -0.71
C THR A 391 -52.78 1.46 0.15
N ALA A 392 -53.70 2.33 0.54
CA ALA A 392 -55.08 1.98 0.90
C ALA A 392 -55.93 3.26 0.98
N GLN A 393 -56.40 3.72 -0.17
CA GLN A 393 -57.74 4.31 -0.37
C GLN A 393 -58.03 4.43 -1.86
#